data_AF-A0A1V5CC84-F1
#
_entry.id   AF-A0A1V5CC84-F1
#
_cell.length_a   1.000
_cell.length_b   1.000
_cell.length_c   1.000
_cell.angle_alpha   90.00
_cell.angle_beta   90.00
_cell.angle_gamma   90.00
#
_symmetry.space_group_name_H-M   'P 1'
#
loop_
_entity.id
_entity.type
_entity.pdbx_description
1 polymer ?
#
loop_
_entity_poly.entity_id
_entity_poly.type
_entity_poly.pdbx_seq_one_letter_code
_entity_poly.pdbx_strand_id
1 'polypeptide(L)'
;MGLYRRGNTFWFSIMYHGRRIQESLETGNKRTAEMIYAKKLSDIVEGRYIETALAKKLTFEEMVTKYLDTYTHLRDTHTVKPLMKAFKGYTLFEISTRMIAEYRTMRLKKVKLATVYQELSLLRRMFNVAIRE
;
A
#
# COMPACT_ATOMS: atom_id res chain seq x y z
N MET A 1 -15.39 -1.67 21.79
CA MET A 1 -15.46 -0.42 20.99
C MET A 1 -14.06 0.14 20.86
N GLY A 2 -13.62 0.47 19.64
CA GLY A 2 -12.27 0.97 19.38
C GLY A 2 -12.10 2.47 19.64
N LEU A 3 -13.17 3.20 19.95
CA LEU A 3 -13.19 4.66 20.12
C LEU A 3 -12.86 5.05 21.57
N TYR A 4 -11.91 5.96 21.76
CA TYR A 4 -11.52 6.48 23.08
C TYR A 4 -11.13 7.96 22.99
N ARG A 5 -11.17 8.69 24.11
CA ARG A 5 -10.77 10.10 24.18
C ARG A 5 -9.35 10.22 24.69
N ARG A 6 -8.52 11.04 24.04
CA ARG A 6 -7.17 11.41 24.49
C ARG A 6 -7.07 12.93 24.52
N GLY A 7 -7.09 13.51 25.71
CA GLY A 7 -7.18 14.97 25.88
C GLY A 7 -8.52 15.51 25.36
N ASN A 8 -8.47 16.49 24.45
CA ASN A 8 -9.68 17.10 23.87
C ASN A 8 -10.13 16.46 22.55
N THR A 9 -9.47 15.40 22.10
CA THR A 9 -9.71 14.78 20.79
C THR A 9 -10.08 13.31 20.96
N PHE A 10 -11.05 12.84 20.16
CA PHE A 10 -11.37 11.42 20.04
C PHE A 10 -10.40 10.69 19.12
N TRP A 11 -10.07 9.46 19.47
CA TRP A 11 -9.17 8.57 18.74
C TRP A 11 -9.89 7.24 18.54
N PHE A 12 -9.57 6.52 17.47
CA PHE A 12 -9.99 5.13 17.35
C PHE A 12 -8.78 4.21 17.19
N SER A 13 -8.95 2.97 17.63
CA SER A 13 -7.99 1.88 17.53
C SER A 13 -8.71 0.63 17.08
N ILE A 14 -8.26 0.05 15.98
CA ILE A 14 -8.81 -1.18 15.42
C ILE A 14 -7.68 -2.11 14.97
N MET A 15 -8.01 -3.39 14.85
CA MET A 15 -7.14 -4.38 14.20
C MET A 15 -7.73 -4.71 12.85
N TYR A 16 -6.97 -4.50 11.78
CA TYR A 16 -7.36 -4.85 10.41
C TYR A 16 -6.20 -5.59 9.73
N HIS A 17 -6.48 -6.79 9.20
CA HIS A 17 -5.46 -7.69 8.63
C HIS A 17 -4.19 -7.86 9.50
N GLY A 18 -4.35 -7.98 10.82
CA GLY A 18 -3.23 -8.16 11.76
C GLY A 18 -2.40 -6.90 12.02
N ARG A 19 -2.75 -5.75 11.42
CA ARG A 19 -2.16 -4.45 11.71
C ARG A 19 -3.07 -3.64 12.61
N ARG A 20 -2.47 -2.93 13.58
CA ARG A 20 -3.18 -1.99 14.43
C ARG A 20 -3.23 -0.63 13.75
N ILE A 21 -4.42 -0.17 13.42
CA ILE A 21 -4.66 1.17 12.88
C ILE A 21 -5.13 2.05 14.03
N GLN A 22 -4.40 3.14 14.27
CA GLN A 22 -4.75 4.14 15.28
C GLN A 22 -4.64 5.53 14.69
N GLU A 23 -5.75 6.26 14.65
CA GLU A 23 -5.74 7.65 14.20
C GLU A 23 -6.65 8.53 15.07
N SER A 24 -6.32 9.81 15.08
CA SER A 24 -7.13 10.85 15.67
C SER A 24 -8.34 11.15 14.77
N LEU A 25 -9.49 11.43 15.38
CA LEU A 25 -10.71 11.88 14.72
C LEU A 25 -10.82 13.41 14.69
N GLU A 26 -9.81 14.12 15.23
CA GLU A 26 -9.70 15.59 15.25
C GLU A 26 -10.92 16.35 15.82
N THR A 27 -11.82 15.64 16.48
CA THR A 27 -13.05 16.20 17.03
C THR A 27 -13.12 15.92 18.53
N GLY A 28 -13.59 16.89 19.30
CA GLY A 28 -13.88 16.76 20.73
C GLY A 28 -15.33 16.44 21.04
N ASN A 29 -16.19 16.40 20.03
CA ASN A 29 -17.61 16.10 20.19
C ASN A 29 -17.86 14.60 19.97
N LYS A 30 -18.49 13.95 20.96
CA LYS A 30 -18.72 12.50 20.97
C LYS A 30 -19.59 12.04 19.80
N ARG A 31 -20.61 12.82 19.46
CA ARG A 31 -21.61 12.44 18.44
C ARG A 31 -21.02 12.49 17.03
N THR A 32 -20.18 13.49 16.75
CA THR A 32 -19.40 13.56 15.51
C THR A 32 -18.33 12.48 15.46
N ALA A 33 -17.65 12.19 16.59
CA ALA A 33 -16.67 11.11 16.66
C ALA A 33 -17.28 9.74 16.32
N GLU A 34 -18.46 9.43 16.84
CA GLU A 34 -19.17 8.18 16.56
C GLU A 34 -19.56 8.05 15.09
N MET A 35 -20.05 9.12 14.45
CA MET A 35 -20.36 9.11 13.02
C MET A 35 -19.11 8.90 12.15
N ILE A 36 -18.02 9.61 12.45
CA ILE A 36 -16.76 9.47 11.69
C ILE A 36 -16.19 8.06 11.90
N TYR A 37 -16.25 7.54 13.13
CA TYR A 37 -15.82 6.18 13.43
C TYR A 37 -16.65 5.13 12.69
N ALA A 38 -17.97 5.25 12.68
CA ALA A 38 -18.85 4.34 11.94
C ALA A 38 -18.55 4.37 10.44
N LYS A 39 -18.39 5.57 9.85
CA LYS A 39 -18.02 5.73 8.45
C LYS A 39 -16.67 5.08 8.15
N LYS A 40 -15.65 5.36 8.96
CA LYS A 40 -14.32 4.75 8.85
C LYS A 40 -14.41 3.23 8.95
N LEU A 41 -15.15 2.70 9.92
CA LEU A 41 -15.32 1.26 10.12
C LEU A 41 -16.02 0.59 8.93
N SER A 42 -17.06 1.22 8.39
CA SER A 42 -17.71 0.77 7.16
C SER A 42 -16.73 0.79 5.98
N ASP A 43 -15.93 1.84 5.84
CA ASP A 43 -14.89 1.90 4.82
C ASP A 43 -13.87 0.75 5.02
N ILE A 44 -13.54 0.35 6.25
CA ILE A 44 -12.60 -0.75 6.55
C ILE A 44 -13.18 -2.08 6.13
N VAL A 45 -14.42 -2.32 6.51
CA VAL A 45 -15.13 -3.56 6.21
C VAL A 45 -15.39 -3.70 4.70
N GLU A 46 -15.72 -2.59 4.03
CA GLU A 46 -15.91 -2.55 2.57
C GLU A 46 -14.58 -2.55 1.79
N GLY A 47 -13.42 -2.58 2.46
CA GLY A 47 -12.11 -2.49 1.81
C GLY A 47 -11.83 -1.12 1.17
N ARG A 48 -12.61 -0.11 1.50
CA ARG A 48 -12.45 1.28 1.07
C ARG A 48 -11.53 2.08 1.97
N TYR A 49 -11.15 1.57 3.15
CA TYR A 49 -10.41 2.34 4.15
C TYR A 49 -9.06 2.82 3.69
N ILE A 50 -8.89 4.12 3.89
CA ILE A 50 -7.91 4.95 3.24
C ILE A 50 -6.85 5.31 4.27
N GLU A 51 -5.81 4.48 4.40
CA GLU A 51 -4.46 5.03 4.64
C GLU A 51 -3.83 5.48 3.28
N THR A 52 -4.65 5.54 2.21
CA THR A 52 -4.24 5.40 0.81
C THR A 52 -4.94 6.35 -0.16
N ALA A 53 -5.21 7.60 0.20
CA ALA A 53 -5.77 8.55 -0.77
C ALA A 53 -4.79 8.79 -1.94
N LEU A 54 -3.48 8.72 -1.61
CA LEU A 54 -2.37 8.72 -2.56
C LEU A 54 -2.20 7.35 -3.24
N ALA A 55 -2.22 6.24 -2.48
CA ALA A 55 -1.96 4.91 -3.06
C ALA A 55 -3.11 4.35 -3.93
N LYS A 56 -4.34 4.87 -3.80
CA LYS A 56 -5.45 4.59 -4.73
C LYS A 56 -5.37 5.37 -6.04
N LYS A 57 -4.69 6.52 -6.06
CA LYS A 57 -4.51 7.32 -7.28
C LYS A 57 -3.22 6.96 -8.01
N LEU A 58 -2.17 6.62 -7.27
CA LEU A 58 -0.88 6.31 -7.87
C LEU A 58 -0.93 4.92 -8.51
N THR A 59 -0.81 4.91 -9.82
CA THR A 59 -0.63 3.68 -10.58
C THR A 59 0.77 3.12 -10.36
N PHE A 60 0.92 1.81 -10.54
CA PHE A 60 2.23 1.18 -10.51
C PHE A 60 3.17 1.81 -11.55
N GLU A 61 2.65 2.22 -12.71
CA GLU A 61 3.42 2.86 -13.76
C GLU A 61 3.99 4.21 -13.30
N GLU A 62 3.17 5.06 -12.68
CA GLU A 62 3.60 6.36 -12.15
C GLU A 62 4.65 6.22 -11.03
N MET A 63 4.50 5.22 -10.17
CA MET A 63 5.50 4.89 -9.15
C MET A 63 6.84 4.52 -9.80
N VAL A 64 6.80 3.68 -10.83
CA VAL A 64 7.99 3.23 -11.56
C VAL A 64 8.66 4.40 -12.28
N THR A 65 7.91 5.27 -12.97
CA THR A 65 8.51 6.44 -13.65
C THR A 65 9.16 7.39 -12.67
N LYS A 66 8.49 7.72 -11.56
CA LYS A 66 9.08 8.58 -10.51
C LYS A 66 10.34 7.97 -9.89
N TYR A 67 10.30 6.67 -9.61
CA TYR A 67 11.45 5.97 -9.04
C TYR A 67 12.63 5.94 -10.01
N LEU A 68 12.37 5.67 -11.30
CA LEU A 68 13.41 5.64 -12.32
C LEU A 68 14.00 7.03 -12.56
N ASP A 69 13.20 8.08 -12.54
CA ASP A 69 13.68 9.48 -12.68
C ASP A 69 14.63 9.86 -11.54
N THR A 70 14.29 9.48 -10.31
CA THR A 70 15.03 9.87 -9.10
C THR A 70 16.28 9.02 -8.84
N TYR A 71 16.23 7.71 -9.13
CA TYR A 71 17.25 6.74 -8.70
C TYR A 71 17.92 5.99 -9.86
N THR A 72 18.01 6.61 -11.05
CA THR A 72 18.56 6.03 -12.29
C THR A 72 19.78 5.11 -12.09
N HIS A 73 19.54 3.81 -12.00
CA HIS A 73 20.56 2.76 -12.14
C HIS A 73 20.24 1.92 -13.38
N LEU A 74 21.21 1.80 -14.30
CA LEU A 74 21.08 1.05 -15.58
C LEU A 74 20.52 -0.37 -15.40
N ARG A 75 20.82 -1.03 -14.27
CA ARG A 75 20.38 -2.40 -13.94
C ARG A 75 18.88 -2.50 -13.59
N ASP A 76 18.29 -1.43 -13.07
CA ASP A 76 16.90 -1.44 -12.62
C ASP A 76 15.94 -1.44 -13.82
N THR A 77 16.32 -0.81 -14.93
CA THR A 77 15.51 -0.73 -16.16
C THR A 77 15.12 -2.10 -16.74
N HIS A 78 16.04 -3.06 -16.74
CA HIS A 78 15.78 -4.42 -17.23
C HIS A 78 14.91 -5.23 -16.26
N THR A 79 15.06 -4.98 -14.96
CA THR A 79 14.38 -5.68 -13.87
C THR A 79 12.94 -5.16 -13.68
N VAL A 80 12.69 -3.90 -14.04
CA VAL A 80 11.34 -3.30 -14.05
C VAL A 80 10.46 -3.87 -15.16
N LYS A 81 11.00 -4.23 -16.33
CA LYS A 81 10.20 -4.68 -17.49
C LYS A 81 9.25 -5.85 -17.15
N PRO A 82 9.69 -6.94 -16.49
CA PRO A 82 8.80 -8.01 -16.05
C PRO A 82 7.73 -7.57 -15.05
N LEU A 83 8.09 -6.69 -14.10
CA LEU A 83 7.16 -6.15 -13.11
C LEU A 83 6.10 -5.28 -13.79
N MET A 84 6.50 -4.43 -14.73
CA MET A 84 5.58 -3.60 -15.52
C MET A 84 4.61 -4.47 -16.33
N LYS A 85 5.07 -5.59 -16.93
CA LYS A 85 4.16 -6.50 -17.62
C LYS A 85 3.12 -7.17 -16.71
N ALA A 86 3.47 -7.42 -15.45
CA ALA A 86 2.58 -8.11 -14.51
C ALA A 86 1.63 -7.15 -13.78
N PHE A 87 2.08 -5.94 -13.47
CA PHE A 87 1.38 -4.98 -12.62
C PHE A 87 0.92 -3.71 -13.35
N LYS A 88 1.09 -3.63 -14.68
CA LYS A 88 0.56 -2.51 -15.48
C LYS A 88 -0.95 -2.40 -15.34
N GLY A 89 -1.43 -1.17 -15.16
CA GLY A 89 -2.85 -0.87 -15.00
C GLY A 89 -3.38 -1.07 -13.59
N TYR A 90 -2.63 -1.69 -12.69
CA TYR A 90 -2.99 -1.78 -11.28
C TYR A 90 -2.51 -0.55 -10.51
N THR A 91 -3.35 -0.12 -9.58
CA THR A 91 -2.97 0.85 -8.55
C THR A 91 -2.15 0.17 -7.46
N LEU A 92 -1.36 0.95 -6.71
CA LEU A 92 -0.57 0.39 -5.59
C LEU A 92 -1.46 -0.28 -4.53
N PHE A 93 -2.72 0.17 -4.41
CA PHE A 93 -3.71 -0.42 -3.51
C PHE A 93 -4.19 -1.82 -3.95
N GLU A 94 -4.28 -2.06 -5.26
CA GLU A 94 -4.74 -3.35 -5.79
C GLU A 94 -3.65 -4.43 -5.72
N ILE A 95 -2.37 -4.03 -5.66
CA ILE A 95 -1.25 -4.96 -5.54
C ILE A 95 -1.23 -5.58 -4.14
N SER A 96 -1.85 -6.75 -4.03
CA SER A 96 -1.88 -7.53 -2.79
C SER A 96 -0.68 -8.48 -2.66
N THR A 97 -0.39 -8.91 -1.43
CA THR A 97 0.63 -9.93 -1.16
C THR A 97 0.37 -11.24 -1.91
N ARG A 98 -0.91 -11.56 -2.15
CA ARG A 98 -1.31 -12.74 -2.94
C ARG A 98 -0.85 -12.62 -4.39
N MET A 99 -1.06 -11.48 -5.04
CA MET A 99 -0.61 -11.24 -6.42
C MET A 99 0.91 -11.31 -6.53
N ILE A 100 1.65 -10.84 -5.52
CA ILE A 100 3.11 -10.94 -5.47
C ILE A 100 3.56 -12.42 -5.34
N ALA A 101 2.86 -13.22 -4.53
CA ALA A 101 3.14 -14.65 -4.41
C ALA A 101 2.87 -15.40 -5.73
N GLU A 102 1.75 -15.10 -6.38
CA GLU A 102 1.41 -15.65 -7.70
C GLU A 102 2.46 -15.26 -8.75
N TYR A 103 2.86 -13.99 -8.79
CA TYR A 103 3.96 -13.50 -9.64
C TYR A 103 5.27 -14.27 -9.39
N ARG A 104 5.66 -14.46 -8.12
CA ARG A 104 6.86 -15.23 -7.75
C ARG A 104 6.80 -16.65 -8.32
N THR A 105 5.69 -17.36 -8.13
CA THR A 105 5.55 -18.74 -8.65
C THR A 105 5.59 -18.79 -10.17
N MET A 106 4.98 -17.81 -10.86
CA MET A 106 5.00 -17.72 -12.32
C MET A 106 6.41 -17.45 -12.85
N ARG A 107 7.16 -16.55 -12.21
CA ARG A 107 8.54 -16.19 -12.62
C ARG A 107 9.53 -17.31 -12.37
N LEU A 108 9.41 -18.05 -11.27
CA LEU A 108 10.29 -19.19 -10.98
C LEU A 108 10.24 -20.29 -12.04
N LYS A 109 9.14 -20.41 -12.80
CA LYS A 109 9.05 -21.32 -13.95
C LYS A 109 9.88 -20.88 -15.17
N LYS A 110 10.25 -19.59 -15.24
CA LYS A 110 10.90 -18.99 -16.42
C LYS A 110 12.33 -18.54 -16.18
N VAL A 111 12.68 -18.16 -14.94
CA VAL A 111 13.98 -17.57 -14.60
C VAL A 111 14.55 -18.17 -13.31
N LYS A 112 15.86 -18.00 -13.12
CA LYS A 112 16.57 -18.44 -11.93
C LYS A 112 16.05 -17.70 -10.68
N LEU A 113 16.12 -18.40 -9.54
CA LEU A 113 15.70 -17.88 -8.24
C LEU A 113 16.36 -16.52 -7.90
N ALA A 114 17.65 -16.35 -8.22
CA ALA A 114 18.37 -15.09 -8.00
C ALA A 114 17.74 -13.90 -8.74
N THR A 115 17.25 -14.11 -9.97
CA THR A 115 16.59 -13.07 -10.76
C THR A 115 15.26 -12.67 -10.12
N VAL A 116 14.47 -13.64 -9.66
CA VAL A 116 13.20 -13.37 -8.94
C VAL A 116 13.43 -12.60 -7.65
N TYR A 117 14.49 -12.93 -6.90
CA TYR A 117 14.85 -12.17 -5.70
C TYR A 117 15.23 -10.71 -6.01
N GLN A 118 15.93 -10.46 -7.11
CA GLN A 118 16.24 -9.09 -7.53
C GLN A 118 14.98 -8.31 -7.92
N GLU A 119 14.06 -8.94 -8.66
CA GLU A 119 12.76 -8.34 -9.01
C GLU A 119 11.94 -7.99 -7.76
N LEU A 120 11.83 -8.91 -6.79
CA LEU A 120 11.09 -8.67 -5.54
C LEU A 120 11.78 -7.63 -4.63
N SER A 121 13.12 -7.61 -4.60
CA SER A 121 13.87 -6.62 -3.83
C SER A 121 13.69 -5.22 -4.41
N LEU A 122 13.69 -5.09 -5.73
CA LEU A 122 13.40 -3.84 -6.42
C LEU A 122 11.96 -3.39 -6.13
N LEU A 123 10.99 -4.30 -6.24
CA LEU A 123 9.59 -4.03 -5.90
C LEU A 123 9.47 -3.46 -4.48
N ARG A 124 10.07 -4.13 -3.50
CA ARG A 124 10.10 -3.65 -2.10
C ARG A 124 10.71 -2.26 -1.97
N ARG A 125 11.82 -1.99 -2.66
CA ARG A 125 12.48 -0.67 -2.62
C ARG A 125 11.57 0.42 -3.19
N MET A 126 10.91 0.16 -4.32
CA MET A 126 9.99 1.11 -4.94
C MET A 126 8.79 1.43 -4.04
N PHE A 127 8.18 0.41 -3.43
CA PHE A 127 7.09 0.62 -2.46
C PHE A 127 7.56 1.41 -1.23
N ASN A 128 8.75 1.14 -0.70
CA ASN A 128 9.28 1.88 0.45
C ASN A 128 9.57 3.36 0.11
N VAL A 129 10.01 3.66 -1.11
CA VAL A 129 10.18 5.05 -1.58
C VAL A 129 8.81 5.72 -1.69
N ALA A 130 7.84 5.07 -2.32
CA ALA A 130 6.49 5.59 -2.47
C ALA A 130 5.71 5.79 -1.16
N ILE A 131 6.11 5.11 -0.07
CA ILE A 131 5.56 5.32 1.27
C ILE A 131 6.23 6.50 1.99
N ARG A 132 7.49 6.80 1.64
CA ARG A 132 8.28 7.86 2.27
C ARG A 132 8.04 9.24 1.65
N GLU A 133 7.66 9.27 0.37
CA GLU A 133 7.18 10.46 -0.34
C GLU A 133 5.69 10.72 -0.06
#